data_AF-T1KGW6-F1
#
_entry.id   AF-T1KGW6-F1
#
_cell.length_a   1.000
_cell.length_b   1.000
_cell.length_c   1.000
_cell.angle_alpha   90.00
_cell.angle_beta   90.00
_cell.angle_gamma   90.00
#
_symmetry.space_group_name_H-M   'P 1'
#
loop_
_entity.id
_entity.type
_entity.pdbx_description
1 polymer ?
#
loop_
_entity_poly.entity_id
_entity_poly.type
_entity_poly.pdbx_seq_one_letter_code
_entity_poly.pdbx_strand_id
1 'polypeptide(L)'
;MNLIKLSKNIYPFGWMRNPYFRRLPEHYLKYRLELTKPPVRAHDDPTTGDLLDYKLVDAKTLRIERVPDLPVGTRELGNSNEAIFAGENAVTGFDLPKRQLYRDKHVRNAKVWVPNVFRTTVYSEVLDTYLSILCTKHALNKIHEAHGFDNYILRTPIQDLQSRLALKLRRKMLIALAKESYHPNNPEKYEIVKNKYQDCKIPLEEAEWIGLSWTQAIEKMHETELEKHEPIPLKVKLGKDLLNKMEGWKKEKEEKRDSQNI
;
A
#
# COMPACT_ATOMS: atom_id res chain seq x y z
N MET A 1 -31.85 -11.03 -22.81
CA MET A 1 -30.95 -10.14 -22.03
C MET A 1 -29.55 -10.29 -22.57
N ASN A 2 -29.18 -9.43 -23.51
CA ASN A 2 -27.86 -9.47 -24.14
C ASN A 2 -26.83 -9.03 -23.10
N LEU A 3 -25.99 -9.97 -22.67
CA LEU A 3 -24.74 -9.71 -21.98
C LEU A 3 -23.85 -8.92 -22.94
N ILE A 4 -24.01 -7.60 -22.94
CA ILE A 4 -23.02 -6.69 -23.48
C ILE A 4 -21.71 -7.08 -22.79
N LYS A 5 -20.76 -7.63 -23.57
CA LYS A 5 -19.40 -7.87 -23.11
C LYS A 5 -18.82 -6.50 -22.73
N LEU A 6 -19.01 -6.13 -21.47
CA LEU A 6 -18.45 -4.92 -20.87
C LEU A 6 -16.95 -4.95 -21.19
N SER A 7 -16.47 -3.92 -21.87
CA SER A 7 -15.08 -3.83 -22.30
C SER A 7 -14.16 -4.00 -21.08
N LYS A 8 -12.96 -4.56 -21.29
CA LYS A 8 -11.97 -4.78 -20.22
C LYS A 8 -11.54 -3.49 -19.49
N ASN A 9 -12.03 -2.32 -19.91
CA ASN A 9 -11.55 -0.98 -19.54
C ASN A 9 -12.46 -0.19 -18.57
N ILE A 10 -13.54 -0.75 -18.03
CA ILE A 10 -14.38 -0.02 -17.04
C ILE A 10 -13.66 0.14 -15.70
N TYR A 11 -12.75 -0.79 -15.38
CA TYR A 11 -11.92 -0.73 -14.19
C TYR A 11 -10.47 -0.53 -14.61
N PRO A 12 -9.84 0.62 -14.31
CA PRO A 12 -8.48 0.91 -14.74
C PRO A 12 -7.45 -0.03 -14.12
N PHE A 13 -7.78 -0.68 -13.00
CA PHE A 13 -6.90 -1.62 -12.31
C PHE A 13 -7.52 -3.01 -12.15
N GLY A 14 -6.71 -4.06 -12.34
CA GLY A 14 -7.17 -5.45 -12.30
C GLY A 14 -7.82 -5.87 -10.99
N TRP A 15 -7.38 -5.30 -9.86
CA TRP A 15 -7.93 -5.60 -8.53
C TRP A 15 -9.35 -5.05 -8.32
N MET A 16 -9.74 -3.98 -9.01
CA MET A 16 -11.09 -3.42 -8.94
C MET A 16 -12.15 -4.30 -9.61
N ARG A 17 -11.73 -5.26 -10.44
CA ARG A 17 -12.64 -6.21 -11.09
C ARG A 17 -13.17 -7.28 -10.12
N ASN A 18 -12.54 -7.41 -8.96
CA ASN A 18 -12.90 -8.40 -7.96
C ASN A 18 -14.23 -8.02 -7.27
N PRO A 19 -15.20 -8.94 -7.11
CA PRO A 19 -16.49 -8.64 -6.48
C PRO A 19 -16.38 -8.11 -5.05
N TYR A 20 -15.31 -8.46 -4.32
CA TYR A 20 -15.09 -8.01 -2.94
C TYR A 20 -14.71 -6.53 -2.84
N PHE A 21 -14.32 -5.89 -3.94
CA PHE A 21 -13.92 -4.48 -3.96
C PHE A 21 -14.97 -3.54 -3.33
N ARG A 22 -16.26 -3.79 -3.59
CA ARG A 22 -17.36 -2.95 -3.07
C ARG A 22 -17.61 -3.09 -1.58
N ARG A 23 -17.10 -4.15 -0.95
CA ARG A 23 -17.29 -4.44 0.48
C ARG A 23 -16.17 -3.91 1.35
N LEU A 24 -15.02 -3.59 0.75
CA LEU A 24 -13.87 -3.07 1.48
C LEU A 24 -14.08 -1.61 1.89
N PRO A 25 -13.48 -1.16 3.01
CA PRO A 25 -13.61 0.22 3.46
C PRO A 25 -13.02 1.24 2.48
N GLU A 26 -13.64 2.42 2.40
CA GLU A 26 -13.23 3.49 1.48
C GLU A 26 -11.78 3.95 1.70
N HIS A 27 -11.33 4.06 2.95
CA HIS A 27 -9.97 4.47 3.28
C HIS A 27 -8.92 3.47 2.77
N TYR A 28 -9.23 2.17 2.75
CA TYR A 28 -8.34 1.16 2.17
C TYR A 28 -8.26 1.28 0.64
N LEU A 29 -9.38 1.64 -0.01
CA LEU A 29 -9.40 1.90 -1.44
C LEU A 29 -8.58 3.14 -1.80
N LYS A 30 -8.67 4.21 -1.01
CA LYS A 30 -7.82 5.41 -1.15
C LYS A 30 -6.35 5.06 -1.01
N TYR A 31 -5.99 4.33 0.05
CA TYR A 31 -4.64 3.79 0.24
C TYR A 31 -4.14 2.99 -0.97
N ARG A 32 -4.99 2.14 -1.55
CA ARG A 32 -4.60 1.33 -2.71
C ARG A 32 -4.40 2.17 -3.98
N LEU A 33 -5.19 3.22 -4.16
CA LEU A 33 -5.01 4.19 -5.25
C LEU A 33 -3.70 4.96 -5.07
N GLU A 34 -3.34 5.35 -3.85
CA GLU A 34 -2.06 6.00 -3.57
C GLU A 34 -0.86 5.12 -3.92
N LEU A 35 -0.93 3.83 -3.62
CA LEU A 35 0.08 2.84 -4.04
C LEU A 35 0.26 2.72 -5.57
N THR A 36 -0.73 3.14 -6.37
CA THR A 36 -0.61 3.11 -7.84
C THR A 36 0.08 4.34 -8.42
N LYS A 37 0.31 5.38 -7.61
CA LYS A 37 1.05 6.57 -8.03
C LYS A 37 2.52 6.20 -8.30
N PRO A 38 3.19 6.84 -9.27
CA PRO A 38 4.60 6.59 -9.54
C PRO A 38 5.44 6.98 -8.31
N PRO A 39 6.41 6.14 -7.91
CA PRO A 39 7.33 6.48 -6.83
C PRO A 39 8.38 7.50 -7.28
N VAL A 40 9.10 8.06 -6.32
CA VAL A 40 10.30 8.87 -6.56
C VAL A 40 11.37 8.03 -7.28
N ARG A 41 12.04 8.65 -8.26
CA ARG A 41 13.09 7.99 -9.04
C ARG A 41 14.35 7.80 -8.20
N ALA A 42 14.87 6.58 -8.19
CA ALA A 42 16.06 6.21 -7.42
C ALA A 42 17.31 5.99 -8.30
N HIS A 43 17.14 5.64 -9.59
CA HIS A 43 18.24 5.23 -10.48
C HIS A 43 18.62 6.29 -11.52
N ASP A 44 17.79 7.32 -11.67
CA ASP A 44 17.96 8.38 -12.64
C ASP A 44 17.48 9.72 -12.07
N ASP A 45 18.17 10.78 -12.44
CA ASP A 45 17.75 12.14 -12.14
C ASP A 45 16.80 12.61 -13.25
N PRO A 46 15.59 13.12 -12.90
CA PRO A 46 14.69 13.68 -13.89
C PRO A 46 15.34 14.88 -14.58
N THR A 47 15.02 15.11 -15.85
CA THR A 47 15.59 16.23 -16.58
C THR A 47 15.16 17.56 -15.97
N THR A 48 16.12 18.43 -15.67
CA THR A 48 15.88 19.75 -15.10
C THR A 48 15.65 20.79 -16.20
N GLY A 49 14.47 21.44 -16.22
CA GLY A 49 14.16 22.56 -17.09
C GLY A 49 12.65 22.77 -17.31
N ASP A 50 12.26 23.96 -17.75
CA ASP A 50 10.85 24.32 -17.98
C ASP A 50 10.22 23.52 -19.14
N LEU A 51 11.03 23.08 -20.09
CA LEU A 51 10.65 22.27 -21.24
C LEU A 51 11.07 20.81 -21.04
N LEU A 52 10.44 20.12 -20.09
CA LEU A 52 10.76 18.75 -19.69
C LEU A 52 10.85 17.76 -20.87
N ASP A 53 10.01 17.96 -21.88
CA ASP A 53 9.88 17.06 -23.03
C ASP A 53 10.72 17.49 -24.23
N TYR A 54 11.34 18.67 -24.27
CA TYR A 54 12.01 19.16 -25.47
C TYR A 54 13.52 19.25 -25.29
N LYS A 55 14.25 18.58 -26.17
CA LYS A 55 15.72 18.59 -26.16
C LYS A 55 16.23 19.16 -27.47
N LEU A 56 17.28 19.97 -27.36
CA LEU A 56 18.07 20.41 -28.50
C LEU A 56 18.94 19.23 -28.94
N VAL A 57 18.53 18.56 -30.03
CA VAL A 57 19.23 17.36 -30.52
C VAL A 57 20.51 17.74 -31.26
N ASP A 58 20.43 18.81 -32.05
CA ASP A 58 21.54 19.31 -32.84
C ASP A 58 21.78 20.80 -32.57
N ALA A 59 22.89 21.11 -31.91
CA ALA A 59 23.29 22.49 -31.65
C ALA A 59 23.59 23.29 -32.94
N LYS A 60 23.98 22.62 -34.02
CA LYS A 60 24.32 23.26 -35.30
C LYS A 60 23.10 23.61 -36.15
N THR A 61 22.06 22.79 -36.09
CA THR A 61 20.83 22.98 -36.90
C THR A 61 19.69 23.58 -36.08
N LEU A 62 19.90 23.81 -34.77
CA LEU A 62 18.90 24.27 -33.81
C LEU A 62 17.60 23.45 -33.86
N ARG A 63 17.73 22.15 -34.16
CA ARG A 63 16.58 21.23 -34.20
C ARG A 63 16.18 20.84 -32.77
N ILE A 64 14.91 21.07 -32.48
CA ILE A 64 14.28 20.75 -31.21
C ILE A 64 13.38 19.54 -31.45
N GLU A 65 13.59 18.47 -30.70
CA GLU A 65 12.74 17.27 -30.73
C GLU A 65 12.10 17.02 -29.38
N ARG A 66 10.89 16.42 -29.43
CA ARG A 66 10.19 15.99 -28.23
C ARG A 66 10.72 14.63 -27.78
N VAL A 67 11.46 14.60 -26.67
CA VAL A 67 11.96 13.41 -26.00
C VAL A 67 11.30 13.33 -24.63
N PRO A 68 10.28 12.45 -24.43
CA PRO A 68 9.61 12.33 -23.14
C PRO A 68 10.59 11.81 -22.09
N ASP A 69 10.54 12.39 -20.90
CA ASP A 69 11.31 11.92 -19.76
C ASP A 69 10.66 10.67 -19.14
N LEU A 70 11.26 9.50 -19.42
CA LEU A 70 10.78 8.21 -18.95
C LEU A 70 11.73 7.66 -17.89
N PRO A 71 11.20 7.20 -16.73
CA PRO A 71 12.03 6.62 -15.69
C PRO A 71 12.70 5.33 -16.16
N VAL A 72 13.86 5.02 -15.58
CA VAL A 72 14.57 3.77 -15.90
C VAL A 72 13.74 2.56 -15.46
N GLY A 73 13.58 1.60 -16.37
CA GLY A 73 12.88 0.35 -16.07
C GLY A 73 13.65 -0.50 -15.06
N THR A 74 13.01 -0.80 -13.93
CA THR A 74 13.58 -1.63 -12.88
C THR A 74 12.89 -2.98 -12.76
N ARG A 75 13.61 -3.99 -12.29
CA ARG A 75 13.07 -5.31 -11.93
C ARG A 75 13.14 -5.50 -10.42
N GLU A 76 12.00 -5.83 -9.81
CA GLU A 76 11.92 -6.18 -8.40
C GLU A 76 12.76 -7.43 -8.09
N LEU A 77 13.54 -7.36 -7.01
CA LEU A 77 14.25 -8.53 -6.48
C LEU A 77 13.29 -9.39 -5.65
N GLY A 78 13.45 -10.72 -5.65
CA GLY A 78 12.60 -11.61 -4.83
C GLY A 78 12.58 -11.26 -3.34
N ASN A 79 13.74 -10.85 -2.80
CA ASN A 79 13.89 -10.51 -1.38
C ASN A 79 13.51 -9.06 -1.05
N SER A 80 13.11 -8.25 -2.04
CA SER A 80 12.75 -6.83 -1.84
C SER A 80 11.60 -6.63 -0.84
N ASN A 81 10.63 -7.56 -0.83
CA ASN A 81 9.48 -7.51 0.05
C ASN A 81 9.81 -7.73 1.54
N GLU A 82 10.97 -8.31 1.84
CA GLU A 82 11.45 -8.61 3.20
C GLU A 82 12.53 -7.64 3.68
N ALA A 83 12.97 -6.73 2.80
CA ALA A 83 14.03 -5.78 3.03
C ALA A 83 13.54 -4.35 2.80
N ILE A 84 14.35 -3.36 3.17
CA ILE A 84 14.06 -1.94 2.93
C ILE A 84 15.11 -1.39 1.96
N PHE A 85 14.72 -1.20 0.71
CA PHE A 85 15.60 -0.72 -0.37
C PHE A 85 15.36 0.74 -0.75
N ALA A 86 14.31 1.37 -0.22
CA ALA A 86 13.97 2.78 -0.49
C ALA A 86 13.90 3.11 -1.99
N GLY A 87 13.30 2.21 -2.77
CA GLY A 87 13.12 2.36 -4.22
C GLY A 87 14.23 1.78 -5.10
N GLU A 88 15.33 1.31 -4.51
CA GLU A 88 16.34 0.59 -5.27
C GLU A 88 15.85 -0.80 -5.70
N ASN A 89 16.15 -1.15 -6.94
CA ASN A 89 15.78 -2.41 -7.58
C ASN A 89 16.88 -2.80 -8.58
N ALA A 90 16.79 -4.01 -9.16
CA ALA A 90 17.76 -4.45 -10.14
C ALA A 90 17.49 -3.75 -11.47
N VAL A 91 18.52 -3.11 -12.04
CA VAL A 91 18.44 -2.48 -13.36
C VAL A 91 19.07 -3.43 -14.37
N THR A 92 18.36 -3.74 -15.45
CA THR A 92 18.88 -4.56 -16.55
C THR A 92 19.10 -3.68 -17.77
N GLY A 93 20.27 -3.76 -18.38
CA GLY A 93 20.56 -2.97 -19.57
C GLY A 93 21.81 -3.45 -20.29
N PHE A 94 22.38 -2.55 -21.08
CA PHE A 94 23.57 -2.82 -21.88
C PHE A 94 24.67 -1.84 -21.53
N ASP A 95 25.88 -2.34 -21.36
CA ASP A 95 27.08 -1.55 -21.11
C ASP A 95 27.99 -1.59 -22.35
N LEU A 96 28.68 -0.48 -22.61
CA LEU A 96 29.66 -0.39 -23.69
C LEU A 96 31.04 -0.81 -23.14
N PRO A 97 31.77 -1.71 -23.81
CA PRO A 97 33.09 -2.09 -23.34
C PRO A 97 34.06 -0.91 -23.29
N LYS A 98 34.72 -0.72 -22.14
CA LYS A 98 35.66 0.38 -21.86
C LYS A 98 36.80 0.56 -22.88
N ARG A 99 37.12 -0.45 -23.69
CA ARG A 99 38.21 -0.47 -24.69
C ARG A 99 37.72 -0.26 -26.14
N GLN A 100 36.51 0.26 -26.35
CA GLN A 100 35.94 0.51 -27.67
C GLN A 100 36.43 1.80 -28.35
N LEU A 101 37.75 2.00 -28.40
CA LEU A 101 38.31 3.06 -29.24
C LEU A 101 38.49 2.63 -30.71
N TYR A 102 38.40 1.33 -31.11
CA TYR A 102 38.89 1.02 -32.46
C TYR A 102 38.30 -0.08 -33.36
N ARG A 103 37.32 -0.94 -33.04
CA ARG A 103 36.95 -1.95 -34.08
C ARG A 103 35.50 -2.37 -34.28
N ASP A 104 34.66 -2.48 -33.24
CA ASP A 104 33.25 -2.83 -33.45
C ASP A 104 32.32 -2.05 -32.52
N LYS A 105 31.70 -1.00 -33.07
CA LYS A 105 30.69 -0.16 -32.37
C LYS A 105 29.37 -0.90 -32.06
N HIS A 106 29.26 -2.17 -32.43
CA HIS A 106 28.02 -2.94 -32.38
C HIS A 106 27.97 -3.97 -31.25
N VAL A 107 29.07 -4.20 -30.52
CA VAL A 107 29.07 -5.14 -29.40
C VAL A 107 28.57 -4.45 -28.13
N ARG A 108 27.41 -4.89 -27.63
CA ARG A 108 26.79 -4.44 -26.38
C ARG A 108 26.77 -5.60 -25.38
N ASN A 109 27.31 -5.39 -24.19
CA ASN A 109 27.32 -6.42 -23.15
C ASN A 109 26.08 -6.25 -22.28
N ALA A 110 25.26 -7.29 -22.18
CA ALA A 110 24.14 -7.30 -21.24
C ALA A 110 24.70 -7.26 -19.80
N LYS A 111 24.16 -6.36 -18.98
CA LYS A 111 24.58 -6.15 -17.60
C LYS A 111 23.38 -5.97 -16.70
N VAL A 112 23.48 -6.54 -15.51
CA VAL A 112 22.48 -6.38 -14.45
C VAL A 112 23.17 -5.69 -13.28
N TRP A 113 22.69 -4.50 -12.94
CA TRP A 113 23.13 -3.75 -11.77
C TRP A 113 22.23 -4.11 -10.60
N VAL A 114 22.82 -4.66 -9.55
CA VAL A 114 22.13 -5.13 -8.34
C VAL A 114 22.55 -4.24 -7.17
N PRO A 115 21.63 -3.78 -6.31
CA PRO A 115 21.99 -2.97 -5.15
C PRO A 115 22.77 -3.78 -4.12
N ASN A 116 23.65 -3.10 -3.38
CA ASN A 116 24.40 -3.70 -2.28
C ASN A 116 23.53 -3.74 -1.02
N VAL A 117 23.12 -4.94 -0.61
CA VAL A 117 22.28 -5.19 0.57
C VAL A 117 23.14 -5.69 1.72
N PHE A 118 22.91 -5.16 2.92
CA PHE A 118 23.57 -5.59 4.14
C PHE A 118 22.59 -5.56 5.31
N ARG A 119 22.94 -6.27 6.39
CA ARG A 119 22.11 -6.39 7.58
C ARG A 119 22.51 -5.33 8.61
N THR A 120 21.54 -4.59 9.13
CA THR A 120 21.75 -3.58 10.18
C THR A 120 20.73 -3.73 11.29
N THR A 121 21.08 -3.24 12.47
CA THR A 121 20.16 -3.15 13.61
C THR A 121 19.73 -1.71 13.80
N VAL A 122 18.42 -1.48 13.73
CA VAL A 122 17.80 -0.16 13.87
C VAL A 122 16.86 -0.18 15.05
N TYR A 123 16.82 0.89 15.83
CA TYR A 123 15.91 1.04 16.95
C TYR A 123 14.65 1.80 16.52
N SER A 124 13.48 1.30 16.94
CA SER A 124 12.20 1.98 16.80
C SER A 124 11.75 2.52 18.15
N GLU A 125 11.49 3.82 18.22
CA GLU A 125 10.99 4.52 19.41
C GLU A 125 9.52 4.15 19.65
N VAL A 126 8.68 4.17 18.61
CA VAL A 126 7.24 3.88 18.71
C VAL A 126 6.99 2.43 19.14
N LEU A 127 7.82 1.48 18.67
CA LEU A 127 7.70 0.07 19.02
C LEU A 127 8.59 -0.35 20.19
N ASP A 128 9.41 0.54 20.75
CA ASP A 128 10.37 0.29 21.84
C ASP A 128 11.23 -0.99 21.63
N THR A 129 11.67 -1.22 20.39
CA THR A 129 12.37 -2.47 20.01
C THR A 129 13.51 -2.25 19.03
N TYR A 130 14.57 -3.06 19.17
CA TYR A 130 15.63 -3.19 18.17
C TYR A 130 15.21 -4.18 17.09
N LEU A 131 15.25 -3.72 15.83
CA LEU A 131 14.90 -4.49 14.65
C LEU A 131 16.16 -4.78 13.84
N SER A 132 16.37 -6.05 13.50
CA SER A 132 17.40 -6.47 12.56
C SER A 132 16.82 -6.48 11.14
N ILE A 133 17.21 -5.54 10.30
CA ILE A 133 16.64 -5.33 8.96
C ILE A 133 17.72 -5.48 7.88
N LEU A 134 17.35 -5.99 6.71
CA LEU A 134 18.17 -5.92 5.51
C LEU A 134 17.91 -4.58 4.81
N CYS A 135 18.96 -3.79 4.64
CA CYS A 135 18.86 -2.46 4.03
C CYS A 135 19.96 -2.25 2.98
N THR A 136 19.74 -1.26 2.10
CA THR A 136 20.77 -0.74 1.22
C THR A 136 21.35 0.56 1.78
N LYS A 137 22.47 1.02 1.22
CA LYS A 137 23.09 2.27 1.64
C LYS A 137 22.18 3.47 1.36
N HIS A 138 21.43 3.44 0.26
CA HIS A 138 20.45 4.47 -0.06
C HIS A 138 19.33 4.54 0.97
N ALA A 139 18.79 3.40 1.41
CA ALA A 139 17.79 3.35 2.46
C ALA A 139 18.30 3.95 3.79
N LEU A 140 19.56 3.67 4.17
CA LEU A 140 20.16 4.31 5.35
C LEU A 140 20.28 5.83 5.21
N ASN A 141 20.69 6.32 4.03
CA ASN A 141 20.76 7.75 3.79
C ASN A 141 19.37 8.40 3.91
N LYS A 142 18.33 7.76 3.38
CA LYS A 142 16.94 8.23 3.52
C LYS A 142 16.46 8.24 4.98
N ILE A 143 16.87 7.25 5.78
CA ILE A 143 16.60 7.22 7.22
C ILE A 143 17.30 8.38 7.94
N HIS A 144 18.53 8.69 7.56
CA HIS A 144 19.27 9.82 8.10
C HIS A 144 18.65 11.17 7.69
N GLU A 145 18.25 11.31 6.41
CA GLU A 145 17.53 12.49 5.88
C GLU A 145 16.20 12.72 6.64
N ALA A 146 15.51 11.65 7.01
CA ALA A 146 14.28 11.71 7.79
C ALA A 146 14.51 11.92 9.31
N HIS A 147 15.77 12.01 9.77
CA HIS A 147 16.15 12.14 11.17
C HIS A 147 15.58 11.04 12.08
N GLY A 148 15.53 9.80 11.60
CA GLY A 148 15.10 8.66 12.39
C GLY A 148 14.36 7.60 11.59
N PHE A 149 14.38 6.37 12.08
CA PHE A 149 13.74 5.25 11.40
C PHE A 149 12.22 5.35 11.38
N ASP A 150 11.61 5.65 12.52
CA ASP A 150 10.16 5.76 12.61
C ASP A 150 9.64 6.95 11.77
N ASN A 151 10.37 8.08 11.79
CA ASN A 151 10.09 9.22 10.92
C ASN A 151 10.11 8.81 9.44
N TYR A 152 11.14 8.07 9.02
CA TYR A 152 11.23 7.55 7.67
C TYR A 152 10.01 6.70 7.33
N ILE A 153 9.65 5.71 8.15
CA ILE A 153 8.52 4.80 7.87
C ILE A 153 7.16 5.50 7.87
N LEU A 154 6.94 6.45 8.78
CA LEU A 154 5.65 7.13 8.95
C LEU A 154 5.44 8.27 7.95
N ARG A 155 6.48 9.08 7.67
CA ARG A 155 6.37 10.29 6.84
C ARG A 155 6.66 10.06 5.37
N THR A 156 7.39 9.01 5.00
CA THR A 156 7.55 8.69 3.57
C THR A 156 6.19 8.36 2.95
N PRO A 157 5.95 8.79 1.70
CA PRO A 157 4.72 8.42 1.02
C PRO A 157 4.73 6.91 0.71
N ILE A 158 3.55 6.31 0.69
CA ILE A 158 3.38 4.86 0.69
C ILE A 158 3.98 4.22 -0.57
N GLN A 159 3.88 4.91 -1.72
CA GLN A 159 4.43 4.45 -2.98
C GLN A 159 5.96 4.36 -2.98
N ASP A 160 6.67 5.19 -2.20
CA ASP A 160 8.14 5.24 -2.18
C ASP A 160 8.76 4.16 -1.28
N LEU A 161 8.02 3.66 -0.30
CA LEU A 161 8.49 2.61 0.61
C LEU A 161 8.80 1.30 -0.14
N GLN A 162 8.02 0.99 -1.19
CA GLN A 162 8.15 -0.18 -2.09
C GLN A 162 8.53 -1.51 -1.40
N SER A 163 8.11 -1.71 -0.14
CA SER A 163 8.46 -2.89 0.66
C SER A 163 7.29 -3.33 1.53
N ARG A 164 6.91 -4.60 1.42
CA ARG A 164 5.85 -5.19 2.26
C ARG A 164 6.23 -5.19 3.74
N LEU A 165 7.50 -5.42 4.07
CA LEU A 165 7.99 -5.34 5.45
C LEU A 165 7.82 -3.91 6.00
N ALA A 166 8.24 -2.90 5.23
CA ALA A 166 8.14 -1.51 5.65
C ALA A 166 6.68 -1.07 5.87
N LEU A 167 5.78 -1.48 4.98
CA LEU A 167 4.34 -1.22 5.10
C LEU A 167 3.72 -1.92 6.32
N LYS A 168 4.15 -3.15 6.64
CA LYS A 168 3.73 -3.86 7.86
C LYS A 168 4.23 -3.16 9.13
N LEU A 169 5.46 -2.65 9.13
CA LEU A 169 6.01 -1.88 10.24
C LEU A 169 5.22 -0.58 10.43
N ARG A 170 4.96 0.15 9.33
CA ARG A 170 4.11 1.36 9.34
C ARG A 170 2.75 1.08 9.98
N ARG A 171 2.08 0.01 9.56
CA ARG A 171 0.81 -0.42 10.15
C ARG A 171 0.93 -0.64 11.66
N LYS A 172 1.95 -1.39 12.11
CA LYS A 172 2.17 -1.65 13.54
C LYS A 172 2.40 -0.37 14.33
N MET A 173 3.20 0.54 13.80
CA MET A 173 3.47 1.84 14.43
C MET A 173 2.20 2.70 14.52
N LEU A 174 1.42 2.80 13.44
CA LEU A 174 0.16 3.55 13.45
C LEU A 174 -0.86 2.98 14.43
N ILE A 175 -0.97 1.65 14.54
CA ILE A 175 -1.83 1.00 15.53
C ILE A 175 -1.34 1.31 16.96
N ALA A 176 -0.03 1.25 17.20
CA ALA A 176 0.55 1.58 18.51
C ALA A 176 0.31 3.05 18.88
N LEU A 177 0.41 3.97 17.91
CA LEU A 177 0.10 5.39 18.08
C LEU A 177 -1.39 5.62 18.35
N ALA A 178 -2.28 4.91 17.66
CA ALA A 178 -3.72 5.02 17.86
C ALA A 178 -4.17 4.49 19.24
N LYS A 179 -3.55 3.40 19.71
CA LYS A 179 -3.83 2.80 21.03
C LYS A 179 -3.08 3.48 22.18
N GLU A 180 -2.14 4.36 21.87
CA GLU A 180 -1.22 4.99 22.84
C GLU A 180 -0.47 3.96 23.71
N SER A 181 -0.11 2.80 23.13
CA SER A 181 0.44 1.65 23.86
C SER A 181 1.97 1.62 23.92
N TYR A 182 2.64 2.76 23.73
CA TYR A 182 4.11 2.87 23.71
C TYR A 182 4.67 3.28 25.08
N HIS A 183 5.82 2.72 25.47
CA HIS A 183 6.54 3.01 26.73
C HIS A 183 5.69 3.00 28.03
N PRO A 184 5.02 1.89 28.39
CA PRO A 184 4.15 1.84 29.58
C PRO A 184 4.89 2.10 30.90
N ASN A 185 6.19 1.83 30.95
CA ASN A 185 7.00 1.93 32.17
C ASN A 185 7.71 3.28 32.33
N ASN A 186 7.72 4.15 31.31
CA ASN A 186 8.51 5.39 31.34
C ASN A 186 7.69 6.59 30.81
N PRO A 187 7.15 7.45 31.70
CA PRO A 187 6.27 8.54 31.31
C PRO A 187 7.00 9.64 30.52
N GLU A 188 8.28 9.92 30.82
CA GLU A 188 9.05 10.96 30.12
C GLU A 188 9.24 10.61 28.63
N LYS A 189 9.61 9.35 28.36
CA LYS A 189 9.75 8.86 26.99
C LYS A 189 8.42 8.84 26.25
N TYR A 190 7.33 8.50 26.94
CA TYR A 190 5.99 8.54 26.37
C TYR A 190 5.63 9.95 25.88
N GLU A 191 5.85 10.99 26.68
CA GLU A 191 5.56 12.37 26.30
C GLU A 191 6.40 12.83 25.10
N ILE A 192 7.69 12.49 25.08
CA ILE A 192 8.59 12.81 23.96
C ILE A 192 8.09 12.19 22.65
N VAL A 193 7.77 10.89 22.67
CA VAL A 193 7.27 10.16 21.50
C VAL A 193 5.91 10.70 21.07
N LYS A 194 5.01 10.96 22.02
CA LYS A 194 3.68 11.52 21.75
C LYS A 194 3.78 12.86 21.03
N ASN A 195 4.63 13.76 21.52
CA ASN A 195 4.84 15.08 20.92
C ASN A 195 5.50 14.98 19.54
N LYS A 196 6.45 14.04 19.35
CA LYS A 196 7.17 13.88 18.08
C LYS A 196 6.30 13.34 16.95
N TYR A 197 5.37 12.42 17.23
CA TYR A 197 4.55 11.72 16.23
C TYR A 197 3.08 12.14 16.21
N GLN A 198 2.73 13.27 16.84
CA GLN A 198 1.36 13.77 16.89
C GLN A 198 0.72 13.92 15.50
N ASP A 199 1.50 14.38 14.51
CA ASP A 199 1.06 14.61 13.14
C ASP A 199 0.63 13.32 12.41
N CYS A 200 1.14 12.17 12.86
CA CYS A 200 0.93 10.87 12.21
C CYS A 200 -0.22 10.07 12.85
N LYS A 201 -0.96 10.65 13.80
CA LYS A 201 -2.05 9.96 14.50
C LYS A 201 -3.26 9.81 13.56
N ILE A 202 -3.65 8.56 13.34
CA ILE A 202 -4.78 8.14 12.50
C ILE A 202 -5.73 7.33 13.39
N PRO A 203 -7.06 7.35 13.17
CA PRO A 203 -7.99 6.50 13.90
C PRO A 203 -7.63 5.01 13.77
N LEU A 204 -7.91 4.25 14.83
CA LEU A 204 -7.56 2.83 14.90
C LEU A 204 -8.14 2.06 13.73
N GLU A 205 -9.40 2.33 13.37
CA GLU A 205 -10.08 1.66 12.26
C GLU A 205 -9.31 1.78 10.96
N GLU A 206 -8.83 2.97 10.58
CA GLU A 206 -8.10 3.19 9.33
C GLU A 206 -6.68 2.64 9.39
N ALA A 207 -5.98 2.84 10.52
CA ALA A 207 -4.60 2.39 10.73
C ALA A 207 -4.47 0.87 10.50
N GLU A 208 -5.52 0.14 10.84
CA GLU A 208 -5.59 -1.30 10.78
C GLU A 208 -5.65 -1.89 9.35
N TRP A 209 -6.02 -1.08 8.35
CA TRP A 209 -6.09 -1.49 6.94
C TRP A 209 -4.85 -1.09 6.13
N ILE A 210 -4.07 -0.12 6.60
CA ILE A 210 -2.85 0.33 5.95
C ILE A 210 -1.84 -0.83 5.88
N GLY A 211 -1.17 -1.01 4.76
CA GLY A 211 -0.12 -2.03 4.61
C GLY A 211 -0.58 -3.47 4.41
N LEU A 212 -1.89 -3.74 4.39
CA LEU A 212 -2.43 -5.04 4.02
C LEU A 212 -2.24 -5.29 2.51
N SER A 213 -1.88 -6.53 2.15
CA SER A 213 -2.02 -6.98 0.77
C SER A 213 -3.49 -7.20 0.43
N TRP A 214 -3.81 -7.27 -0.87
CA TRP A 214 -5.17 -7.54 -1.32
C TRP A 214 -5.78 -8.81 -0.71
N THR A 215 -4.99 -9.89 -0.66
CA THR A 215 -5.39 -11.16 -0.04
C THR A 215 -5.68 -11.00 1.45
N GLN A 216 -4.78 -10.34 2.18
CA GLN A 216 -4.93 -10.12 3.62
C GLN A 216 -6.10 -9.18 3.94
N ALA A 217 -6.37 -8.20 3.08
CA ALA A 217 -7.52 -7.32 3.23
C ALA A 217 -8.84 -8.08 3.03
N ILE A 218 -8.88 -9.02 2.09
CA ILE A 218 -10.06 -9.89 1.89
C ILE A 218 -10.24 -10.83 3.09
N GLU A 219 -9.16 -11.46 3.56
CA GLU A 219 -9.19 -12.33 4.74
C GLU A 219 -9.72 -11.57 5.95
N LYS A 220 -9.14 -10.40 6.25
CA LYS A 220 -9.59 -9.52 7.32
C LYS A 220 -11.06 -9.11 7.17
N MET A 221 -11.48 -8.76 5.96
CA MET A 221 -12.87 -8.40 5.68
C MET A 221 -13.81 -9.57 6.01
N HIS A 222 -13.47 -10.78 5.56
CA HIS A 222 -14.24 -11.98 5.89
C HIS A 222 -14.29 -12.27 7.38
N GLU A 223 -13.17 -12.14 8.10
CA GLU A 223 -13.13 -12.28 9.56
C GLU A 223 -14.08 -11.30 10.23
N THR A 224 -14.04 -10.02 9.85
CA THR A 224 -14.96 -9.01 10.42
C THR A 224 -16.43 -9.25 10.06
N GLU A 225 -16.73 -9.80 8.88
CA GLU A 225 -18.10 -10.19 8.50
C GLU A 225 -18.57 -11.39 9.34
N LEU A 226 -17.71 -12.38 9.56
CA LEU A 226 -18.01 -13.56 10.37
C LEU A 226 -18.25 -13.19 11.85
N GLU A 227 -17.46 -12.27 12.40
CA GLU A 227 -17.63 -11.75 13.76
C GLU A 227 -18.96 -10.98 13.91
N LYS A 228 -19.33 -10.16 12.92
CA LYS A 228 -20.60 -9.40 12.94
C LYS A 228 -21.81 -10.28 12.67
N HIS A 229 -21.63 -11.31 11.86
CA HIS A 229 -22.69 -12.18 11.36
C HIS A 229 -22.32 -13.63 11.58
N GLU A 230 -22.29 -14.04 12.86
CA GLU A 230 -22.23 -15.45 13.18
C GLU A 230 -23.38 -16.18 12.46
N PRO A 231 -23.11 -17.31 11.78
CA PRO A 231 -24.11 -17.98 10.98
C PRO A 231 -25.20 -18.54 11.89
N ILE A 232 -26.30 -17.80 12.01
CA ILE A 232 -27.47 -18.24 12.78
C ILE A 232 -28.06 -19.48 12.08
N PRO A 233 -28.21 -20.62 12.80
CA PRO A 233 -28.79 -21.83 12.22
C PRO A 233 -30.15 -21.58 11.61
N LEU A 234 -30.41 -22.16 10.43
CA LEU A 234 -31.66 -21.97 9.70
C LEU A 234 -32.89 -22.35 10.53
N LYS A 235 -32.78 -23.35 11.40
CA LYS A 235 -33.84 -23.75 12.34
C LYS A 235 -34.31 -22.56 13.20
N VAL A 236 -33.38 -21.74 13.70
CA VAL A 236 -33.70 -20.58 14.54
C VAL A 236 -34.37 -19.49 13.70
N LYS A 237 -33.88 -19.24 12.48
CA LYS A 237 -34.50 -18.28 11.55
C LYS A 237 -35.93 -18.68 11.19
N LEU A 238 -36.12 -19.91 10.71
CA LEU A 238 -37.43 -20.46 10.35
C LEU A 238 -38.38 -20.53 11.55
N GLY A 239 -37.87 -20.82 12.75
CA GLY A 239 -38.66 -20.81 13.98
C GLY A 239 -39.21 -19.41 14.30
N LYS A 240 -38.37 -18.37 14.17
CA LYS A 240 -38.80 -16.96 14.34
C LYS A 240 -39.83 -16.57 13.27
N ASP A 241 -39.61 -16.93 12.01
CA ASP A 241 -40.53 -16.64 10.92
C ASP A 241 -41.91 -17.28 11.13
N LEU A 242 -41.93 -18.50 11.65
CA LEU A 242 -43.16 -19.24 11.96
C LEU A 242 -43.92 -18.62 13.14
N LEU A 243 -43.22 -18.17 14.19
CA LEU A 243 -43.83 -17.43 15.29
C LEU A 243 -44.45 -16.11 14.81
N ASN A 244 -43.71 -15.34 13.99
CA ASN A 244 -44.20 -14.09 13.42
C ASN A 244 -45.48 -14.30 12.57
N LYS A 245 -45.52 -15.37 11.77
CA LYS A 245 -46.73 -15.75 11.01
C LYS A 245 -47.90 -16.10 11.92
N MET A 246 -47.65 -16.83 13.01
CA MET A 246 -48.69 -17.16 13.99
C MET A 246 -49.24 -15.92 14.70
N GLU A 247 -48.38 -14.96 15.06
CA GLU A 247 -48.81 -13.67 15.61
C GLU A 247 -49.66 -12.88 14.61
N GLY A 248 -49.26 -12.85 13.34
CA GLY A 248 -50.06 -12.26 12.26
C GLY A 248 -51.44 -12.90 12.14
N TRP A 249 -51.51 -14.24 12.11
CA TRP A 249 -52.79 -14.96 12.07
C TRP A 249 -53.67 -14.73 13.29
N LYS A 250 -53.09 -14.49 14.47
CA LYS A 250 -53.85 -14.15 15.68
C LYS A 250 -54.47 -12.76 15.55
N LYS A 251 -53.70 -11.75 15.12
CA LYS A 251 -54.19 -10.38 14.90
C LYS A 251 -55.30 -10.33 13.85
N GLU A 252 -55.12 -11.02 12.71
CA GLU A 252 -56.17 -11.12 11.67
C GLU A 252 -57.46 -11.78 12.19
N LYS A 253 -57.35 -12.73 13.13
CA LYS A 253 -58.53 -13.35 13.76
C LYS A 253 -59.22 -12.43 14.76
N GLU A 254 -58.47 -11.62 15.50
CA GLU A 254 -59.02 -10.60 16.42
C GLU A 254 -59.73 -9.50 15.64
N GLU A 255 -59.12 -8.96 14.59
CA GLU A 255 -59.75 -7.97 13.71
C GLU A 255 -61.05 -8.47 13.07
N LYS A 256 -61.11 -9.74 12.66
CA LYS A 256 -62.33 -10.38 12.14
C LYS A 256 -63.42 -10.58 13.19
N ARG A 257 -63.06 -10.77 14.46
CA ARG A 257 -64.03 -10.87 15.57
C ARG A 257 -64.59 -9.51 15.94
N ASP A 258 -63.76 -8.48 15.96
CA ASP A 258 -64.18 -7.12 16.28
C ASP A 258 -65.07 -6.52 15.19
N SER A 259 -64.84 -6.89 13.91
CA SER A 259 -65.71 -6.49 12.78
C SER A 259 -67.01 -7.30 12.65
N GLN A 260 -67.17 -8.40 13.39
CA GLN A 260 -68.43 -9.18 13.47
C GLN A 260 -69.31 -8.79 14.67
N ASN A 261 -68.78 -8.00 15.61
CA ASN A 261 -69.49 -7.55 16.82
C ASN A 261 -69.97 -6.08 16.72
N ILE A 262 -69.96 -5.49 15.51
CA ILE A 262 -70.58 -4.21 15.15
C ILE A 262 -71.74 -4.51 14.20
#